data_AF-A0A2D7LL90-F1
#
_entry.id   AF-A0A2D7LL90-F1
#
_cell.length_a   1.000
_cell.length_b   1.000
_cell.length_c   1.000
_cell.angle_alpha   90.00
_cell.angle_beta   90.00
_cell.angle_gamma   90.00
#
_symmetry.space_group_name_H-M   'P 1'
#
loop_
_entity.id
_entity.type
_entity.pdbx_description
1 polymer ?
#
loop_
_entity_poly.entity_id
_entity_poly.type
_entity_poly.pdbx_seq_one_letter_code
_entity_poly.pdbx_strand_id
1 'polypeptide(L)'
;MTKKKKEEVIEQPVAVAEPKKQTPKVVKPEWEVKDRTYLLRGNKTPLTLTIPGKHTRKHSLLWFDPKSQKQREIRYATNMSSPFADEQKGEATLGHIIFRDGRLDVPAKNIALQKLLSLYHPLKDKMYYEFKPVKNAEDELENIEWEIDALNAARTIEIDQAEAIMRVELGSKVNSMSSKEIKRDLLLFAKRNPHLFIELVKDENVMLRNLAIRAEEAGVILLSQDQRTFTWGSNNRKLMNVPFDENPYSAFAAFLKTDEGVEIYKSIDKKLN
;
A
#
# COMPACT_ATOMS: atom_id res chain seq x y z
N MET A 1 -6.44 93.80 34.99
CA MET A 1 -5.45 92.98 35.73
C MET A 1 -5.69 91.53 35.35
N THR A 2 -5.03 90.99 34.32
CA THR A 2 -3.76 90.20 34.39
C THR A 2 -3.76 89.02 35.38
N LYS A 3 -3.94 87.82 34.78
CA LYS A 3 -3.29 86.51 35.03
C LYS A 3 -2.46 86.28 36.31
N LYS A 4 -2.76 85.16 36.99
CA LYS A 4 -1.83 84.12 37.53
C LYS A 4 -2.68 82.95 38.05
N LYS A 5 -2.85 81.84 37.30
CA LYS A 5 -2.00 80.64 37.17
C LYS A 5 -1.75 79.91 38.50
N LYS A 6 -2.39 78.75 38.68
CA LYS A 6 -1.88 77.60 39.44
C LYS A 6 -2.26 76.32 38.69
N GLU A 7 -1.24 75.47 38.54
CA GLU A 7 -1.23 74.20 37.84
C GLU A 7 -2.09 73.16 38.54
N GLU A 8 -2.75 72.30 37.76
CA GLU A 8 -3.23 71.02 38.23
C GLU A 8 -2.81 69.95 37.22
N VAL A 9 -2.13 68.95 37.79
CA VAL A 9 -1.43 67.86 37.14
C VAL A 9 -2.46 66.89 36.55
N ILE A 10 -2.29 66.53 35.28
CA ILE A 10 -3.12 65.52 34.61
C ILE A 10 -2.62 64.13 35.04
N GLU A 11 -3.31 63.50 35.98
CA GLU A 11 -3.22 62.05 36.20
C GLU A 11 -4.03 61.34 35.11
N GLN A 12 -3.36 60.52 34.30
CA GLN A 12 -4.02 59.61 33.36
C GLN A 12 -4.52 58.37 34.12
N PRO A 13 -5.82 58.07 34.13
CA PRO A 13 -6.30 56.81 34.68
C PRO A 13 -6.04 55.67 33.69
N VAL A 14 -5.36 54.65 34.19
CA VAL A 14 -5.20 53.32 33.57
C VAL A 14 -6.42 52.45 33.90
N ALA A 15 -6.71 51.51 32.99
CA ALA A 15 -7.67 50.39 33.04
C ALA A 15 -9.02 50.69 32.36
N VAL A 16 -9.60 49.80 31.55
CA VAL A 16 -9.71 48.34 31.67
C VAL A 16 -9.72 47.69 30.28
N ALA A 17 -8.88 46.66 30.08
CA ALA A 17 -8.96 45.80 28.90
C ALA A 17 -10.18 44.88 29.01
N GLU A 18 -11.10 44.99 28.05
CA GLU A 18 -12.23 44.07 27.93
C GLU A 18 -11.75 42.61 27.74
N PRO A 19 -12.38 41.63 28.41
CA PRO A 19 -12.03 40.23 28.20
C PRO A 19 -12.44 39.81 26.78
N LYS A 20 -11.43 39.52 25.95
CA LYS A 20 -11.61 38.90 24.63
C LYS A 20 -12.44 37.62 24.77
N LYS A 21 -13.71 37.66 24.32
CA LYS A 21 -14.53 36.47 24.07
C LYS A 21 -13.73 35.53 23.17
N GLN A 22 -13.31 34.39 23.74
CA GLN A 22 -12.74 33.29 22.97
C GLN A 22 -13.84 32.79 22.02
N THR A 23 -13.67 33.05 20.73
CA THR A 23 -14.44 32.40 19.68
C THR A 23 -14.30 30.88 19.84
N PRO A 24 -15.39 30.11 19.99
CA PRO A 24 -15.30 28.66 20.09
C PRO A 24 -14.56 28.12 18.88
N LYS A 25 -13.43 27.44 19.10
CA LYS A 25 -12.79 26.64 18.05
C LYS A 25 -13.84 25.66 17.56
N VAL A 26 -14.26 25.80 16.30
CA VAL A 26 -15.14 24.83 15.64
C VAL A 26 -14.37 23.52 15.58
N VAL A 27 -14.64 22.63 16.55
CA VAL A 27 -14.16 21.26 16.54
C VAL A 27 -14.86 20.61 15.36
N LYS A 28 -14.11 20.33 14.27
CA LYS A 28 -14.62 19.47 13.21
C LYS A 28 -15.13 18.19 13.89
N PRO A 29 -16.38 17.75 13.65
CA PRO A 29 -16.84 16.51 14.23
C PRO A 29 -15.85 15.40 13.86
N GLU A 30 -15.40 14.64 14.86
CA GLU A 30 -14.44 13.54 14.70
C GLU A 30 -14.94 12.44 13.73
N TRP A 31 -16.24 12.48 13.39
CA TRP A 31 -16.90 11.56 12.49
C TRP A 31 -17.84 12.26 11.50
N GLU A 32 -17.61 12.05 10.20
CA GLU A 32 -18.46 12.57 9.13
C GLU A 32 -19.77 11.75 9.01
N VAL A 33 -20.91 12.43 9.10
CA VAL A 33 -22.24 11.86 8.93
C VAL A 33 -22.65 11.97 7.46
N LYS A 34 -22.68 10.84 6.76
CA LYS A 34 -23.07 10.71 5.35
C LYS A 34 -23.74 9.38 5.12
N ASP A 35 -24.41 9.20 3.99
CA ASP A 35 -24.93 7.89 3.61
C ASP A 35 -23.75 6.93 3.36
N ARG A 36 -23.83 5.73 3.92
CA ARG A 36 -22.78 4.72 3.85
C ARG A 36 -23.33 3.41 3.34
N THR A 37 -22.59 2.79 2.45
CA THR A 37 -22.88 1.47 1.92
C THR A 37 -21.86 0.49 2.46
N TYR A 38 -22.32 -0.66 2.95
CA TYR A 38 -21.47 -1.77 3.39
C TYR A 38 -21.68 -2.97 2.47
N LEU A 39 -20.59 -3.63 2.11
CA LEU A 39 -20.59 -4.80 1.24
C LEU A 39 -20.03 -6.01 1.98
N LEU A 40 -20.61 -7.18 1.77
CA LEU A 40 -20.04 -8.42 2.27
C LEU A 40 -18.70 -8.71 1.59
N ARG A 41 -17.76 -9.28 2.35
CA ARG A 41 -16.43 -9.64 1.86
C ARG A 41 -16.49 -10.96 1.08
N GLY A 42 -15.91 -10.97 -0.12
CA GLY A 42 -15.86 -12.10 -1.04
C GLY A 42 -17.06 -12.19 -2.00
N ASN A 43 -17.11 -13.23 -2.82
CA ASN A 43 -18.16 -13.42 -3.86
C ASN A 43 -19.50 -13.94 -3.28
N LYS A 44 -19.86 -13.53 -2.06
CA LYS A 44 -21.07 -14.01 -1.38
C LYS A 44 -22.21 -13.00 -1.55
N THR A 45 -23.20 -13.37 -2.36
CA THR A 45 -24.45 -12.62 -2.57
C THR A 45 -25.65 -13.42 -2.03
N PRO A 46 -25.74 -13.66 -0.71
CA PRO A 46 -26.90 -14.32 -0.14
C PRO A 46 -28.13 -13.41 -0.28
N LEU A 47 -29.30 -14.01 -0.50
CA LEU A 47 -30.58 -13.29 -0.55
C LEU A 47 -30.77 -12.44 0.72
N THR A 48 -30.50 -13.01 1.89
CA THR A 48 -30.41 -12.28 3.15
C THR A 48 -29.30 -12.85 4.04
N LEU A 49 -28.56 -11.97 4.71
CA LEU A 49 -27.63 -12.33 5.78
C LEU A 49 -27.80 -11.40 6.96
N THR A 50 -28.12 -11.95 8.12
CA THR A 50 -28.27 -11.18 9.37
C THR A 50 -27.00 -11.25 10.20
N ILE A 51 -26.45 -10.08 10.53
CA ILE A 51 -25.29 -9.94 11.41
C ILE A 51 -25.78 -9.73 12.85
N PRO A 52 -25.08 -10.28 13.86
CA PRO A 52 -25.44 -10.05 15.26
C PRO A 52 -25.41 -8.56 15.61
N GLY A 53 -26.54 -8.04 16.10
CA GLY A 53 -26.65 -6.66 16.58
C GLY A 53 -26.51 -6.51 18.09
N LYS A 54 -26.46 -7.60 18.88
CA LYS A 54 -26.31 -7.55 20.34
C LYS A 54 -25.34 -8.61 20.85
N HIS A 55 -24.70 -8.32 21.97
CA HIS A 55 -23.89 -9.31 22.66
C HIS A 55 -24.76 -10.48 23.13
N THR A 56 -24.33 -11.70 22.82
CA THR A 56 -24.94 -12.94 23.27
C THR A 56 -23.86 -13.96 23.57
N ARG A 57 -24.19 -15.05 24.29
CA ARG A 57 -23.25 -16.14 24.55
C ARG A 57 -22.62 -16.72 23.27
N LYS A 58 -23.35 -16.72 22.14
CA LYS A 58 -22.87 -17.21 20.84
C LYS A 58 -22.07 -16.15 20.07
N HIS A 59 -22.42 -14.88 20.21
CA HIS A 59 -21.83 -13.77 19.46
C HIS A 59 -21.31 -12.70 20.43
N SER A 60 -20.00 -12.70 20.64
CA SER A 60 -19.35 -11.71 21.51
C SER A 60 -19.21 -10.38 20.78
N LEU A 61 -20.10 -9.44 21.11
CA LEU A 61 -20.03 -8.04 20.67
C LEU A 61 -19.52 -7.15 21.81
N LEU A 62 -18.23 -7.26 22.10
CA LEU A 62 -17.52 -6.42 23.06
C LEU A 62 -16.49 -5.57 22.31
N TRP A 63 -16.34 -4.32 22.74
CA TRP A 63 -15.30 -3.43 22.24
C TRP A 63 -14.47 -2.90 23.40
N PHE A 64 -13.15 -2.95 23.27
CA PHE A 64 -12.24 -2.39 24.24
C PHE A 64 -12.06 -0.90 23.97
N ASP A 65 -12.49 -0.06 24.91
CA ASP A 65 -12.27 1.37 24.84
C ASP A 65 -10.90 1.73 25.41
N PRO A 66 -9.94 2.20 24.58
CA PRO A 66 -8.60 2.55 25.05
C PRO A 66 -8.61 3.77 25.97
N LYS A 67 -9.62 4.66 25.90
CA LYS A 67 -9.68 5.86 26.73
C LYS A 67 -10.15 5.53 28.14
N SER A 68 -11.18 4.69 28.28
CA SER A 68 -11.72 4.30 29.58
C SER A 68 -11.13 3.00 30.12
N GLN A 69 -10.27 2.31 29.35
CA GLN A 69 -9.69 0.99 29.66
C GLN A 69 -10.73 -0.05 30.10
N LYS A 70 -11.93 -0.03 29.49
CA LYS A 70 -13.05 -0.91 29.84
C LYS A 70 -13.56 -1.65 28.61
N GLN A 71 -14.02 -2.88 28.82
CA GLN A 71 -14.77 -3.63 27.82
C GLN A 71 -16.21 -3.12 27.82
N ARG A 72 -16.65 -2.61 26.67
CA ARG A 72 -18.00 -2.05 26.50
C ARG A 72 -18.83 -3.00 25.65
N GLU A 73 -20.04 -3.28 26.11
CA GLU A 73 -20.99 -4.08 25.36
C GLU A 73 -21.56 -3.26 24.20
N ILE A 74 -21.49 -3.82 23.00
CA ILE A 74 -22.11 -3.22 21.81
C ILE A 74 -23.52 -3.77 21.65
N ARG A 75 -24.48 -2.87 21.46
CA ARG A 75 -25.88 -3.18 21.24
C ARG A 75 -26.50 -2.22 20.23
N TYR A 76 -27.01 -2.77 19.14
CA TYR A 76 -27.77 -2.04 18.15
C TYR A 76 -29.23 -1.88 18.59
N ALA A 77 -29.58 -0.66 18.98
CA ALA A 77 -30.94 -0.24 19.26
C ALA A 77 -31.34 0.87 18.27
N THR A 78 -32.51 0.76 17.65
CA THR A 78 -32.98 1.69 16.61
C THR A 78 -33.40 3.05 17.16
N ASN A 79 -33.81 3.09 18.42
CA ASN A 79 -34.28 4.29 19.12
C ASN A 79 -33.16 5.03 19.88
N MET A 80 -31.92 4.52 19.86
CA MET A 80 -30.79 5.08 20.59
C MET A 80 -29.75 5.69 19.64
N SER A 81 -29.06 6.73 20.09
CA SER A 81 -28.01 7.41 19.30
C SER A 81 -26.61 6.80 19.46
N SER A 82 -26.39 6.04 20.54
CA SER A 82 -25.12 5.38 20.83
C SER A 82 -25.19 3.87 20.60
N PRO A 83 -24.14 3.24 20.04
CA PRO A 83 -24.06 1.80 19.87
C PRO A 83 -23.64 1.05 21.14
N PHE A 84 -23.27 1.74 22.23
CA PHE A 84 -22.82 1.12 23.47
C PHE A 84 -23.97 0.97 24.48
N ALA A 85 -24.09 -0.20 25.10
CA ALA A 85 -25.21 -0.51 25.99
C ALA A 85 -25.20 0.31 27.31
N ASP A 86 -24.03 0.74 27.77
CA ASP A 86 -23.85 1.57 28.97
C ASP A 86 -24.34 3.03 28.79
N GLU A 87 -24.34 3.53 27.56
CA GLU A 87 -24.83 4.88 27.22
C GLU A 87 -26.33 4.92 26.88
N GLN A 88 -26.96 3.76 26.66
CA GLN A 88 -28.37 3.66 26.29
C GLN A 88 -29.27 3.83 27.52
N LYS A 89 -29.97 4.97 27.61
CA LYS A 89 -30.89 5.28 28.70
C LYS A 89 -32.33 5.00 28.28
N GLY A 90 -33.05 4.18 29.06
CA GLY A 90 -34.46 3.84 28.83
C GLY A 90 -34.66 2.49 28.15
N GLU A 91 -35.85 2.27 27.61
CA GLU A 91 -36.18 1.03 26.90
C GLU A 91 -35.49 0.97 25.54
N ALA A 92 -34.75 -0.11 25.27
CA ALA A 92 -33.99 -0.27 24.03
C ALA A 92 -34.76 -1.15 23.03
N THR A 93 -35.12 -0.59 21.88
CA THR A 93 -35.73 -1.34 20.77
C THR A 93 -34.63 -1.96 19.91
N LEU A 94 -34.42 -3.28 20.03
CA LEU A 94 -33.37 -3.98 19.30
C LEU A 94 -33.65 -4.02 17.79
N GLY A 95 -32.66 -3.62 16.99
CA GLY A 95 -32.71 -3.72 15.54
C GLY A 95 -32.00 -4.96 15.00
N HIS A 96 -32.42 -5.41 13.83
CA HIS A 96 -31.69 -6.43 13.06
C HIS A 96 -30.85 -5.76 11.96
N ILE A 97 -29.61 -6.23 11.80
CA ILE A 97 -28.69 -5.77 10.75
C ILE A 97 -28.73 -6.82 9.63
N ILE A 98 -29.42 -6.52 8.53
CA ILE A 98 -29.67 -7.47 7.44
C ILE A 98 -29.04 -6.96 6.16
N PHE A 99 -28.06 -7.69 5.65
CA PHE A 99 -27.53 -7.51 4.30
C PHE A 99 -28.48 -8.19 3.32
N ARG A 100 -28.87 -7.49 2.27
CA ARG A 100 -29.70 -8.01 1.17
C ARG A 100 -28.85 -8.02 -0.08
N ASP A 101 -28.81 -9.16 -0.77
CA ASP A 101 -28.02 -9.35 -1.98
C ASP A 101 -26.54 -8.94 -1.81
N GLY A 102 -25.99 -9.17 -0.61
CA GLY A 102 -24.61 -8.83 -0.26
C GLY A 102 -24.33 -7.35 0.06
N ARG A 103 -25.35 -6.48 0.07
CA ARG A 103 -25.23 -5.04 0.36
C ARG A 103 -26.12 -4.61 1.52
N LEU A 104 -25.66 -3.60 2.26
CA LEU A 104 -26.43 -2.89 3.28
C LEU A 104 -26.23 -1.38 3.10
N ASP A 105 -27.31 -0.68 2.77
CA ASP A 105 -27.33 0.78 2.69
C ASP A 105 -27.85 1.36 4.01
N VAL A 106 -27.00 2.19 4.64
CA VAL A 106 -27.31 2.83 5.91
C VAL A 106 -27.41 4.34 5.70
N PRO A 107 -28.62 4.93 5.83
CA PRO A 107 -28.80 6.36 5.66
C PRO A 107 -28.13 7.13 6.81
N ALA A 108 -27.73 8.37 6.53
CA ALA A 108 -27.06 9.29 7.44
C ALA A 108 -27.79 9.48 8.79
N LYS A 109 -29.13 9.37 8.78
CA LYS A 109 -29.97 9.44 9.98
C LYS A 109 -29.67 8.33 11.00
N ASN A 110 -29.21 7.16 10.55
CA ASN A 110 -28.97 6.00 11.41
C ASN A 110 -27.54 6.02 11.96
N ILE A 111 -27.20 7.07 12.72
CA ILE A 111 -25.85 7.33 13.24
C ILE A 111 -25.34 6.18 14.11
N ALA A 112 -26.19 5.59 14.95
CA ALA A 112 -25.81 4.48 15.82
C ALA A 112 -25.37 3.25 15.01
N LEU A 113 -26.09 2.91 13.94
CA LEU A 113 -25.75 1.79 13.06
C LEU A 113 -24.45 2.05 12.31
N GLN A 114 -24.24 3.27 11.80
CA GLN A 114 -23.02 3.62 11.08
C GLN A 114 -21.79 3.56 11.99
N LYS A 115 -21.88 4.12 13.21
CA LYS A 115 -20.79 4.05 14.20
C LYS A 115 -20.49 2.60 14.56
N LEU A 116 -21.52 1.80 14.79
CA LEU A 116 -21.37 0.37 15.07
C LEU A 116 -20.61 -0.32 13.93
N LEU A 117 -21.08 -0.21 12.69
CA LEU A 117 -20.50 -0.94 11.56
C LEU A 117 -19.11 -0.44 11.14
N SER A 118 -18.89 0.87 11.13
CA SER A 118 -17.62 1.45 10.65
C SER A 118 -16.54 1.55 11.73
N LEU A 119 -16.86 1.53 13.03
CA LEU A 119 -15.85 1.70 14.09
C LEU A 119 -15.71 0.48 15.00
N TYR A 120 -16.83 -0.05 15.50
CA TYR A 120 -16.80 -0.89 16.71
C TYR A 120 -17.08 -2.36 16.46
N HIS A 121 -17.73 -2.71 15.35
CA HIS A 121 -18.22 -4.06 15.14
C HIS A 121 -17.07 -5.07 14.92
N PRO A 122 -17.01 -6.19 15.67
CA PRO A 122 -15.91 -7.17 15.58
C PRO A 122 -15.77 -7.87 14.22
N LEU A 123 -16.85 -7.91 13.42
CA LEU A 123 -16.84 -8.48 12.07
C LEU A 123 -16.49 -7.48 10.96
N LYS A 124 -16.23 -6.21 11.30
CA LYS A 124 -15.70 -5.22 10.36
C LYS A 124 -14.38 -5.74 9.76
N ASP A 125 -14.21 -5.56 8.45
CA ASP A 125 -13.09 -6.02 7.63
C ASP A 125 -12.90 -7.55 7.57
N LYS A 126 -13.67 -8.34 8.35
CA LYS A 126 -13.68 -9.80 8.30
C LYS A 126 -14.81 -10.33 7.42
N MET A 127 -16.05 -9.88 7.70
CA MET A 127 -17.25 -10.33 6.99
C MET A 127 -17.80 -9.29 6.02
N TYR A 128 -17.56 -8.01 6.29
CA TYR A 128 -18.01 -6.91 5.46
C TYR A 128 -17.03 -5.75 5.57
N TYR A 129 -17.08 -4.85 4.60
CA TYR A 129 -16.28 -3.63 4.55
C TYR A 129 -17.15 -2.45 4.11
N GLU A 130 -16.69 -1.23 4.41
CA GLU A 130 -17.35 0.00 3.96
C GLU A 130 -16.96 0.28 2.51
N PHE A 131 -17.96 0.43 1.64
CA PHE A 131 -17.75 0.80 0.25
C PHE A 131 -17.44 2.29 0.16
N LYS A 132 -16.20 2.61 -0.22
CA LYS A 132 -15.72 3.98 -0.39
C LYS A 132 -15.44 4.23 -1.88
N PRO A 133 -16.42 4.74 -2.64
CA PRO A 133 -16.31 4.84 -4.09
C PRO A 133 -15.13 5.72 -4.54
N VAL A 134 -14.87 6.82 -3.82
CA VAL A 134 -13.76 7.73 -4.14
C VAL A 134 -12.40 7.04 -3.97
N LYS A 135 -12.17 6.39 -2.83
CA LYS A 135 -10.92 5.69 -2.56
C LYS A 135 -10.68 4.55 -3.57
N ASN A 136 -11.72 3.76 -3.85
CA ASN A 136 -11.61 2.68 -4.84
C ASN A 136 -11.30 3.23 -6.24
N ALA A 137 -11.90 4.36 -6.64
CA ALA A 137 -11.61 4.99 -7.92
C ALA A 137 -10.20 5.57 -7.99
N GLU A 138 -9.67 6.13 -6.91
CA GLU A 138 -8.27 6.57 -6.80
C GLU A 138 -7.31 5.38 -6.92
N ASP A 139 -7.54 4.32 -6.15
CA ASP A 139 -6.73 3.09 -6.19
C ASP A 139 -6.80 2.43 -7.60
N GLU A 140 -7.97 2.41 -8.25
CA GLU A 140 -8.16 1.91 -9.62
C GLU A 140 -7.44 2.79 -10.66
N LEU A 141 -7.54 4.11 -10.53
CA LEU A 141 -6.86 5.05 -11.42
C LEU A 141 -5.35 4.91 -11.32
N GLU A 142 -4.81 4.84 -10.11
CA GLU A 142 -3.37 4.64 -9.88
C GLU A 142 -2.88 3.34 -10.55
N ASN A 143 -3.63 2.24 -10.38
CA ASN A 143 -3.30 0.97 -11.05
C ASN A 143 -3.30 1.10 -12.59
N ILE A 144 -4.24 1.85 -13.16
CA ILE A 144 -4.30 2.10 -14.61
C ILE A 144 -3.11 2.95 -15.06
N GLU A 145 -2.75 4.00 -14.30
CA GLU A 145 -1.58 4.83 -14.59
C GLU A 145 -0.29 4.00 -14.59
N TRP A 146 -0.10 3.12 -13.60
CA TRP A 146 1.01 2.17 -13.56
C TRP A 146 1.03 1.23 -14.77
N GLU A 147 -0.12 0.71 -15.20
CA GLU A 147 -0.23 -0.14 -16.39
C GLU A 147 0.18 0.63 -17.66
N ILE A 148 -0.28 1.87 -17.80
CA ILE A 148 0.05 2.73 -18.95
C ILE A 148 1.55 3.01 -18.99
N ASP A 149 2.14 3.39 -17.87
CA ASP A 149 3.58 3.68 -17.78
C ASP A 149 4.43 2.45 -18.08
N ALA A 150 4.06 1.29 -17.53
CA ALA A 150 4.74 0.03 -17.80
C ALA A 150 4.68 -0.34 -19.28
N LEU A 151 3.50 -0.21 -19.91
CA LEU A 151 3.33 -0.51 -21.34
C LEU A 151 4.09 0.48 -22.23
N ASN A 152 4.13 1.76 -21.88
CA ASN A 152 4.91 2.75 -22.62
C ASN A 152 6.42 2.46 -22.52
N ALA A 153 6.92 2.14 -21.33
CA ALA A 153 8.31 1.72 -21.14
C ALA A 153 8.64 0.45 -21.93
N ALA A 154 7.76 -0.57 -21.88
CA ALA A 154 7.93 -1.82 -22.62
C ALA A 154 8.02 -1.62 -24.14
N ARG A 155 7.35 -0.59 -24.69
CA ARG A 155 7.41 -0.27 -26.12
C ARG A 155 8.74 0.35 -26.54
N THR A 156 9.41 1.08 -25.64
CA THR A 156 10.66 1.79 -25.95
C THR A 156 11.92 0.98 -25.67
N ILE A 157 11.80 -0.11 -24.92
CA ILE A 157 12.92 -0.95 -24.50
C ILE A 157 13.56 -1.71 -25.68
N GLU A 158 14.89 -1.75 -25.69
CA GLU A 158 15.69 -2.49 -26.65
C GLU A 158 15.63 -4.01 -26.41
N ILE A 159 15.97 -4.80 -27.42
CA ILE A 159 15.80 -6.26 -27.36
C ILE A 159 16.67 -6.91 -26.28
N ASP A 160 17.91 -6.44 -26.08
CA ASP A 160 18.84 -7.01 -25.10
C ASP A 160 18.37 -6.76 -23.65
N GLN A 161 17.79 -5.59 -23.41
CA GLN A 161 17.16 -5.27 -22.13
C GLN A 161 15.87 -6.07 -21.93
N ALA A 162 15.07 -6.22 -22.98
CA ALA A 162 13.86 -7.05 -22.93
C ALA A 162 14.19 -8.51 -22.60
N GLU A 163 15.25 -9.07 -23.18
CA GLU A 163 15.75 -10.41 -22.84
C GLU A 163 16.17 -10.51 -21.38
N ALA A 164 16.91 -9.52 -20.88
CA ALA A 164 17.36 -9.49 -19.49
C ALA A 164 16.18 -9.48 -18.51
N ILE A 165 15.15 -8.67 -18.79
CA ILE A 165 13.93 -8.61 -17.97
C ILE A 165 13.15 -9.93 -18.07
N MET A 166 12.93 -10.43 -19.30
CA MET A 166 12.16 -11.67 -19.50
C MET A 166 12.85 -12.90 -18.92
N ARG A 167 14.17 -12.89 -18.75
CA ARG A 167 14.91 -13.98 -18.12
C ARG A 167 14.61 -14.09 -16.63
N VAL A 168 14.18 -13.02 -15.96
CA VAL A 168 13.71 -13.08 -14.57
C VAL A 168 12.41 -13.88 -14.46
N GLU A 169 11.52 -13.74 -15.44
CA GLU A 169 10.21 -14.40 -15.46
C GLU A 169 10.25 -15.81 -16.08
N LEU A 170 10.93 -15.96 -17.22
CA LEU A 170 10.93 -17.18 -18.05
C LEU A 170 12.22 -18.00 -17.93
N GLY A 171 13.25 -17.48 -17.26
CA GLY A 171 14.55 -18.15 -17.11
C GLY A 171 15.27 -18.39 -18.44
N SER A 172 15.94 -19.54 -18.55
CA SER A 172 16.73 -19.95 -19.72
C SER A 172 15.89 -20.17 -20.99
N LYS A 173 14.56 -20.22 -20.90
CA LYS A 173 13.67 -20.37 -22.06
C LYS A 173 13.85 -19.24 -23.08
N VAL A 174 14.20 -18.04 -22.59
CA VAL A 174 14.43 -16.84 -23.42
C VAL A 174 15.42 -17.10 -24.55
N ASN A 175 16.42 -17.96 -24.35
CA ASN A 175 17.47 -18.26 -25.35
C ASN A 175 16.95 -18.95 -26.62
N SER A 176 15.80 -19.61 -26.54
CA SER A 176 15.18 -20.30 -27.68
C SER A 176 14.06 -19.50 -28.34
N MET A 177 13.74 -18.32 -27.80
CA MET A 177 12.63 -17.49 -28.27
C MET A 177 13.10 -16.51 -29.35
N SER A 178 12.22 -16.21 -30.29
CA SER A 178 12.46 -15.16 -31.27
C SER A 178 12.27 -13.77 -30.65
N SER A 179 12.92 -12.75 -31.23
CA SER A 179 12.79 -11.36 -30.76
C SER A 179 11.34 -10.85 -30.76
N LYS A 180 10.50 -11.36 -31.67
CA LYS A 180 9.07 -11.02 -31.73
C LYS A 180 8.29 -11.65 -30.57
N GLU A 181 8.63 -12.88 -30.18
CA GLU A 181 8.02 -13.55 -29.03
C GLU A 181 8.43 -12.89 -27.73
N ILE A 182 9.70 -12.52 -27.59
CA ILE A 182 10.21 -11.79 -26.41
C ILE A 182 9.47 -10.45 -26.27
N LYS A 183 9.35 -9.66 -27.34
CA LYS A 183 8.60 -8.39 -27.29
C LYS A 183 7.11 -8.59 -26.96
N ARG A 184 6.49 -9.64 -27.50
CA ARG A 184 5.09 -9.98 -27.20
C ARG A 184 4.93 -10.31 -25.72
N ASP A 185 5.78 -11.19 -25.18
CA ASP A 185 5.69 -11.63 -23.79
C ASP A 185 6.10 -10.52 -22.81
N LEU A 186 7.03 -9.63 -23.18
CA LEU A 186 7.36 -8.43 -22.42
C LEU A 186 6.16 -7.51 -22.24
N LEU A 187 5.39 -7.24 -23.30
CA LEU A 187 4.18 -6.42 -23.22
C LEU A 187 3.10 -7.09 -22.36
N LEU A 188 2.96 -8.42 -22.45
CA LEU A 188 2.04 -9.17 -21.60
C LEU A 188 2.46 -9.14 -20.14
N PHE A 189 3.76 -9.19 -19.86
CA PHE A 189 4.30 -9.11 -18.52
C PHE A 189 4.10 -7.70 -17.91
N ALA A 190 4.42 -6.65 -18.66
CA ALA A 190 4.19 -5.26 -18.26
C ALA A 190 2.70 -4.99 -17.94
N LYS A 191 1.79 -5.58 -18.71
CA LYS A 191 0.35 -5.50 -18.47
C LYS A 191 -0.10 -6.25 -17.20
N ARG A 192 0.41 -7.47 -16.98
CA ARG A 192 -0.02 -8.32 -15.86
C ARG A 192 0.53 -7.84 -14.52
N ASN A 193 1.80 -7.40 -14.52
CA ASN A 193 2.55 -7.04 -13.32
C ASN A 193 3.29 -5.70 -13.52
N PRO A 194 2.58 -4.57 -13.66
CA PRO A 194 3.20 -3.27 -14.03
C PRO A 194 4.22 -2.76 -13.00
N HIS A 195 3.94 -2.93 -11.71
CA HIS A 195 4.84 -2.54 -10.63
C HIS A 195 6.19 -3.26 -10.72
N LEU A 196 6.17 -4.60 -10.76
CA LEU A 196 7.37 -5.42 -10.88
C LEU A 196 8.13 -5.13 -12.18
N PHE A 197 7.40 -4.93 -13.28
CA PHE A 197 8.02 -4.58 -14.54
C PHE A 197 8.82 -3.29 -14.44
N ILE A 198 8.23 -2.22 -13.88
CA ILE A 198 8.91 -0.93 -13.74
C ILE A 198 10.11 -1.04 -12.79
N GLU A 199 10.01 -1.83 -11.72
CA GLU A 199 11.16 -2.11 -10.84
C GLU A 199 12.31 -2.76 -11.60
N LEU A 200 12.02 -3.78 -12.42
CA LEU A 200 13.02 -4.47 -13.23
C LEU A 200 13.63 -3.57 -14.32
N VAL A 201 12.84 -2.68 -14.91
CA VAL A 201 13.34 -1.71 -15.90
C VAL A 201 14.28 -0.68 -15.25
N LYS A 202 13.97 -0.24 -14.02
CA LYS A 202 14.80 0.71 -13.27
C LYS A 202 16.06 0.10 -12.68
N ASP A 203 16.12 -1.23 -12.56
CA ASP A 203 17.24 -1.93 -11.98
C ASP A 203 18.42 -2.05 -12.97
N GLU A 204 19.42 -1.19 -12.76
CA GLU A 204 20.65 -1.13 -13.56
C GLU A 204 21.45 -2.45 -13.56
N ASN A 205 21.28 -3.31 -12.55
CA ASN A 205 22.01 -4.56 -12.44
C ASN A 205 21.35 -5.70 -13.25
N VAL A 206 20.14 -5.50 -13.80
CA VAL A 206 19.44 -6.54 -14.59
C VAL A 206 20.26 -6.93 -15.82
N MET A 207 20.82 -5.95 -16.53
CA MET A 207 21.70 -6.22 -17.68
C MET A 207 22.98 -6.95 -17.30
N LEU A 208 23.65 -6.52 -16.21
CA LEU A 208 24.90 -7.14 -15.76
C LEU A 208 24.68 -8.58 -15.28
N ARG A 209 23.56 -8.86 -14.61
CA ARG A 209 23.15 -10.22 -14.26
C ARG A 209 22.88 -11.06 -15.49
N ASN A 210 22.17 -10.51 -16.48
CA ASN A 210 21.91 -11.22 -17.73
C ASN A 210 23.21 -11.60 -18.45
N LEU A 211 24.16 -10.66 -18.54
CA LEU A 211 25.48 -10.94 -19.12
C LEU A 211 26.18 -12.09 -18.40
N ALA A 212 26.20 -12.08 -17.06
CA ALA A 212 26.84 -13.12 -16.26
C ALA A 212 26.22 -14.50 -16.52
N ILE A 213 24.89 -14.58 -16.56
CA ILE A 213 24.18 -15.83 -16.85
C ILE A 213 24.46 -16.27 -18.30
N ARG A 214 24.44 -15.35 -19.28
CA ARG A 214 24.80 -15.68 -20.68
C ARG A 214 26.23 -16.21 -20.79
N ALA A 215 27.16 -15.60 -20.05
CA ALA A 215 28.56 -16.03 -20.02
C ALA A 215 28.73 -17.41 -19.38
N GLU A 216 27.94 -17.75 -18.36
CA GLU A 216 27.92 -19.09 -17.76
C GLU A 216 27.35 -20.12 -18.74
N GLU A 217 26.19 -19.83 -19.34
CA GLU A 217 25.53 -20.72 -20.32
C GLU A 217 26.41 -20.98 -21.54
N ALA A 218 27.21 -20.00 -21.98
CA ALA A 218 28.18 -20.14 -23.07
C ALA A 218 29.51 -20.80 -22.64
N GLY A 219 29.68 -21.12 -21.35
CA GLY A 219 30.92 -21.70 -20.81
C GLY A 219 32.12 -20.74 -20.78
N VAL A 220 31.88 -19.43 -20.91
CA VAL A 220 32.92 -18.39 -20.82
C VAL A 220 33.38 -18.24 -19.38
N ILE A 221 32.43 -18.22 -18.45
CA ILE A 221 32.66 -18.28 -17.01
C ILE A 221 32.01 -19.54 -16.45
N LEU A 222 32.49 -20.02 -15.32
CA LEU A 222 31.93 -21.17 -14.62
C LEU A 222 31.65 -20.77 -13.18
N LEU A 223 30.46 -21.11 -12.69
CA LEU A 223 30.13 -21.04 -11.28
C LEU A 223 30.43 -22.39 -10.63
N SER A 224 31.16 -22.38 -9.53
CA SER A 224 31.43 -23.60 -8.76
C SER A 224 30.13 -24.22 -8.23
N GLN A 225 30.10 -25.54 -8.03
CA GLN A 225 28.91 -26.25 -7.57
C GLN A 225 28.41 -25.77 -6.20
N ASP A 226 29.31 -25.27 -5.35
CA ASP A 226 28.99 -24.66 -4.06
C ASP A 226 28.52 -23.20 -4.17
N GLN A 227 28.38 -22.68 -5.39
CA GLN A 227 27.94 -21.32 -5.73
C GLN A 227 28.80 -20.19 -5.12
N ARG A 228 30.08 -20.45 -4.86
CA ARG A 228 30.96 -19.52 -4.14
C ARG A 228 32.08 -18.92 -4.95
N THR A 229 32.42 -19.49 -6.09
CA THR A 229 33.57 -19.06 -6.87
C THR A 229 33.21 -18.97 -8.35
N PHE A 230 33.50 -17.83 -8.96
CA PHE A 230 33.50 -17.70 -10.41
C PHE A 230 34.91 -17.93 -10.95
N THR A 231 35.02 -18.75 -11.99
CA THR A 231 36.28 -19.00 -12.71
C THR A 231 36.08 -18.81 -14.21
N TRP A 232 37.18 -18.58 -14.94
CA TRP A 232 37.17 -18.63 -16.40
C TRP A 232 37.03 -20.07 -16.89
N GLY A 233 36.12 -20.32 -17.84
CA GLY A 233 35.97 -21.64 -18.44
C GLY A 233 37.18 -22.11 -19.26
N SER A 234 37.98 -21.17 -19.80
CA SER A 234 39.13 -21.51 -20.65
C SER A 234 40.37 -22.00 -19.91
N ASN A 235 40.61 -21.53 -18.68
CA ASN A 235 41.86 -21.82 -17.94
C ASN A 235 41.65 -22.03 -16.44
N ASN A 236 40.39 -22.08 -15.97
CA ASN A 236 40.03 -22.21 -14.56
C ASN A 236 40.64 -21.15 -13.63
N ARG A 237 41.14 -20.03 -14.17
CA ARG A 237 41.64 -18.92 -13.34
C ARG A 237 40.46 -18.29 -12.61
N LYS A 238 40.62 -18.09 -11.31
CA LYS A 238 39.63 -17.46 -10.45
C LYS A 238 39.37 -16.01 -10.83
N LEU A 239 38.09 -15.66 -10.94
CA LEU A 239 37.59 -14.31 -11.18
C LEU A 239 37.30 -13.60 -9.85
N MET A 240 36.38 -14.16 -9.07
CA MET A 240 36.00 -13.63 -7.77
C MET A 240 35.43 -14.72 -6.86
N ASN A 241 35.33 -14.40 -5.56
CA ASN A 241 34.51 -15.14 -4.61
C ASN A 241 33.20 -14.41 -4.36
N VAL A 242 32.13 -15.17 -4.26
CA VAL A 242 30.82 -14.66 -3.85
C VAL A 242 30.83 -14.49 -2.31
N PRO A 243 30.43 -13.32 -1.78
CA PRO A 243 30.22 -13.13 -0.35
C PRO A 243 29.22 -14.13 0.23
N PHE A 244 29.37 -14.44 1.53
CA PHE A 244 28.39 -15.28 2.21
C PHE A 244 27.03 -14.57 2.29
N ASP A 245 25.94 -15.32 2.12
CA ASP A 245 24.55 -14.86 2.14
C ASP A 245 24.09 -13.95 0.97
N GLU A 246 24.88 -13.83 -0.10
CA GLU A 246 24.49 -13.11 -1.32
C GLU A 246 24.17 -14.03 -2.50
N ASN A 247 23.31 -13.56 -3.40
CA ASN A 247 23.06 -14.23 -4.67
C ASN A 247 24.30 -14.12 -5.58
N PRO A 248 24.83 -15.23 -6.13
CA PRO A 248 26.05 -15.23 -6.94
C PRO A 248 26.06 -14.23 -8.10
N TYR A 249 24.95 -14.15 -8.85
CA TYR A 249 24.83 -13.25 -10.00
C TYR A 249 24.70 -11.78 -9.59
N SER A 250 24.11 -11.52 -8.43
CA SER A 250 24.01 -10.15 -7.89
C SER A 250 25.36 -9.65 -7.41
N ALA A 251 26.11 -10.50 -6.71
CA ALA A 251 27.49 -10.22 -6.31
C ALA A 251 28.41 -10.03 -7.53
N PHE A 252 28.25 -10.86 -8.57
CA PHE A 252 29.02 -10.73 -9.80
C PHE A 252 28.68 -9.43 -10.56
N ALA A 253 27.40 -9.06 -10.63
CA ALA A 253 26.99 -7.78 -11.21
C ALA A 253 27.59 -6.58 -10.46
N ALA A 254 27.63 -6.62 -9.13
CA ALA A 254 28.29 -5.61 -8.32
C ALA A 254 29.81 -5.59 -8.57
N PHE A 255 30.45 -6.75 -8.71
CA PHE A 255 31.86 -6.86 -9.04
C PHE A 255 32.19 -6.25 -10.40
N LEU A 256 31.38 -6.47 -11.43
CA LEU A 256 31.57 -5.88 -12.76
C LEU A 256 31.54 -4.35 -12.78
N LYS A 257 30.98 -3.70 -11.74
CA LYS A 257 30.99 -2.24 -11.57
C LYS A 257 32.30 -1.70 -10.98
N THR A 258 33.17 -2.56 -10.44
CA THR A 258 34.48 -2.17 -9.90
C THR A 258 35.51 -1.98 -11.01
N ASP A 259 36.61 -1.26 -10.73
CA ASP A 259 37.67 -0.99 -11.72
C ASP A 259 38.25 -2.28 -12.33
N GLU A 260 38.47 -3.32 -11.52
CA GLU A 260 38.92 -4.65 -11.98
C GLU A 260 37.83 -5.38 -12.78
N GLY A 261 36.56 -5.22 -12.38
CA GLY A 261 35.41 -5.85 -13.00
C GLY A 261 35.08 -5.31 -14.40
N VAL A 262 35.39 -4.03 -14.68
CA VAL A 262 35.13 -3.42 -15.99
C VAL A 262 35.99 -4.05 -17.09
N GLU A 263 37.23 -4.43 -16.79
CA GLU A 263 38.08 -5.16 -17.76
C GLU A 263 37.55 -6.56 -18.05
N ILE A 264 37.03 -7.21 -17.02
CA ILE A 264 36.41 -8.54 -17.11
C ILE A 264 35.11 -8.45 -17.92
N TYR A 265 34.28 -7.44 -17.68
CA TYR A 265 33.08 -7.15 -18.46
C TYR A 265 33.39 -7.06 -19.95
N LYS A 266 34.36 -6.22 -20.35
CA LYS A 266 34.77 -6.05 -21.75
C LYS A 266 35.27 -7.36 -22.36
N SER A 267 35.98 -8.17 -21.58
CA SER A 267 36.51 -9.46 -22.01
C SER A 267 35.41 -10.51 -22.22
N ILE A 268 34.39 -10.51 -21.36
CA ILE A 268 33.21 -11.38 -21.48
C ILE A 268 32.36 -10.95 -22.67
N ASP A 269 32.06 -9.66 -22.79
CA ASP A 269 31.25 -9.10 -23.87
C ASP A 269 31.84 -9.45 -25.25
N LYS A 270 33.17 -9.31 -25.42
CA LYS A 270 33.88 -9.69 -26.65
C LYS A 270 33.87 -11.19 -26.96
N LYS A 271 33.62 -12.06 -25.97
CA LYS A 271 33.52 -13.51 -26.19
C LYS A 271 32.09 -13.95 -26.50
N LEU A 272 31.10 -13.12 -26.19
CA LEU A 272 29.67 -13.41 -26.40
C LEU A 272 29.13 -12.84 -27.71
N ASN A 273 29.75 -11.77 -28.24
CA ASN A 273 29.42 -11.12 -29.50
C ASN A 273 30.53 -11.35 -30.54
#